data_AF-A0A7C9DJQ2-F1
#
_entry.id   AF-A0A7C9DJQ2-F1
#
_cell.length_a   1.000
_cell.length_b   1.000
_cell.length_c   1.000
_cell.angle_alpha   90.00
_cell.angle_beta   90.00
_cell.angle_gamma   90.00
#
_symmetry.space_group_name_H-M   'P 1'
#
loop_
_entity.id
_entity.type
_entity.pdbx_description
1 polymer ?
#
loop_
_entity_poly.entity_id
_entity_poly.type
_entity_poly.pdbx_seq_one_letter_code
_entity_poly.pdbx_strand_id
1 'polypeptide(L)'
;MDNLMVSSPHVLMFLLPSLGDMSPMLKLAELLCLSNLKVTFTNTVHNHERQNRHGDIEAQFSRYPGFQFKVIPDGLPEDRPRCGGTWLPEQLQGLKSNAEPFLRDVMPGSPHTSQVTCLIADPTLCFALEVANEAEVPVIEFRAVGACFLWIYFCLPKLIEAGEIPFKDNSDPESPCNHPAYMIHLRIWTVRFSLAFRLIIQGFTPSAH
;
A
#
# COMPACT_ATOMS: atom_id res chain seq x y z
N MET A 1 -25.15 -31.47 -0.17
CA MET A 1 -25.53 -30.04 -0.31
C MET A 1 -24.43 -29.30 0.41
N ASP A 2 -23.35 -29.05 -0.31
CA ASP A 2 -22.13 -28.52 0.27
C ASP A 2 -22.31 -27.01 0.35
N ASN A 3 -22.54 -26.51 1.56
CA ASN A 3 -22.46 -25.09 1.86
C ASN A 3 -21.00 -24.65 1.67
N LEU A 4 -20.64 -24.32 0.43
CA LEU A 4 -19.52 -23.42 0.14
C LEU A 4 -19.85 -22.09 0.82
N MET A 5 -19.44 -21.94 2.08
CA MET A 5 -19.34 -20.63 2.71
C MET A 5 -18.36 -19.82 1.87
N VAL A 6 -18.87 -19.03 0.93
CA VAL A 6 -18.07 -18.03 0.24
C VAL A 6 -17.61 -17.06 1.32
N SER A 7 -16.36 -17.20 1.76
CA SER A 7 -15.76 -16.27 2.70
C SER A 7 -15.79 -14.87 2.08
N SER A 8 -16.36 -13.90 2.79
CA SER A 8 -16.38 -12.51 2.34
C SER A 8 -14.95 -12.05 2.05
N PRO A 9 -14.67 -11.48 0.86
CA PRO A 9 -13.34 -11.03 0.50
C PRO A 9 -12.84 -10.00 1.52
N HIS A 10 -11.59 -10.19 1.93
CA HIS A 10 -10.91 -9.34 2.89
C HIS A 10 -9.74 -8.64 2.22
N VAL A 11 -9.79 -7.31 2.27
CA VAL A 11 -8.78 -6.41 1.74
C VAL A 11 -7.91 -5.92 2.88
N LEU A 12 -6.61 -6.14 2.78
CA LEU A 12 -5.62 -5.51 3.64
C LEU A 12 -5.10 -4.25 2.95
N MET A 13 -5.17 -3.10 3.61
CA MET A 13 -4.58 -1.85 3.13
C MET A 13 -3.29 -1.57 3.91
N PHE A 14 -2.15 -1.76 3.24
CA PHE A 14 -0.80 -1.60 3.79
C PHE A 14 -0.03 -0.51 3.04
N LEU A 15 -0.22 0.73 3.49
CA LEU A 15 0.18 1.92 2.75
C LEU A 15 1.18 2.74 3.56
N LEU A 16 2.13 3.37 2.87
CA LEU A 16 3.16 4.16 3.51
C LEU A 16 2.50 5.42 4.07
N PRO A 17 2.54 5.66 5.39
CA PRO A 17 1.72 6.70 5.99
C PRO A 17 2.50 8.02 5.93
N SER A 18 2.54 8.58 4.72
CA SER A 18 2.99 9.94 4.46
C SER A 18 1.84 10.90 4.79
N LEU A 19 2.16 12.01 5.45
CA LEU A 19 1.22 12.94 6.08
C LEU A 19 0.12 13.52 5.16
N GLY A 20 0.30 13.48 3.84
CA GLY A 20 -0.68 13.99 2.86
C GLY A 20 -1.66 12.93 2.33
N ASP A 21 -1.34 11.65 2.43
CA ASP A 21 -2.00 10.60 1.64
C ASP A 21 -3.13 9.88 2.38
N MET A 22 -3.26 10.09 3.70
CA MET A 22 -4.17 9.29 4.52
C MET A 22 -5.66 9.58 4.25
N SER A 23 -6.04 10.81 3.90
CA SER A 23 -7.45 11.13 3.65
C SER A 23 -8.03 10.43 2.41
N PRO A 24 -7.35 10.41 1.24
CA PRO A 24 -7.77 9.57 0.11
C PRO A 24 -7.85 8.08 0.44
N MET A 25 -6.88 7.56 1.21
CA MET A 25 -6.82 6.13 1.57
C MET A 25 -8.00 5.72 2.48
N LEU A 26 -8.37 6.56 3.44
CA LEU A 26 -9.53 6.31 4.30
C LEU A 26 -10.85 6.36 3.50
N LYS A 27 -10.97 7.26 2.53
CA LYS A 27 -12.16 7.32 1.65
C LYS A 27 -12.27 6.09 0.76
N LEU A 28 -11.14 5.60 0.25
CA LEU A 28 -11.11 4.32 -0.45
C LEU A 28 -11.56 3.17 0.46
N ALA A 29 -11.04 3.11 1.69
CA ALA A 29 -11.43 2.11 2.67
C ALA A 29 -12.95 2.14 2.97
N GLU A 30 -13.51 3.34 3.10
CA GLU A 30 -14.95 3.54 3.30
C GLU A 30 -15.77 3.02 2.11
N LEU A 31 -15.36 3.30 0.87
CA LEU A 31 -16.02 2.79 -0.33
C LEU A 31 -15.98 1.25 -0.41
N LEU A 32 -14.87 0.63 0.01
CA LEU A 32 -14.75 -0.82 0.07
C LEU A 32 -15.70 -1.41 1.13
N CYS A 33 -15.81 -0.78 2.30
CA CYS A 33 -16.77 -1.19 3.33
C CYS A 33 -18.22 -1.07 2.87
N LEU A 34 -18.57 0.02 2.16
CA LEU A 34 -19.91 0.21 1.57
C LEU A 34 -20.22 -0.86 0.50
N SER A 35 -19.19 -1.47 -0.08
CA SER A 35 -19.30 -2.58 -1.03
C SER A 35 -19.39 -3.96 -0.35
N ASN A 36 -19.61 -4.01 0.98
CA ASN A 36 -19.67 -5.23 1.80
C ASN A 36 -18.38 -6.06 1.81
N LEU A 37 -17.22 -5.42 1.60
CA LEU A 37 -15.91 -6.04 1.74
C LEU A 37 -15.41 -5.89 3.18
N LYS A 38 -14.72 -6.91 3.69
CA LYS A 38 -13.93 -6.77 4.92
C LYS A 38 -12.68 -5.96 4.60
N VAL A 39 -12.35 -5.01 5.45
CA VAL A 39 -11.19 -4.12 5.25
C VAL A 39 -10.38 -4.07 6.52
N THR A 40 -9.11 -4.44 6.46
CA THR A 40 -8.14 -4.11 7.50
C THR A 40 -7.29 -2.94 7.02
N PHE A 41 -7.43 -1.80 7.67
CA PHE A 41 -6.59 -0.64 7.42
C PHE A 41 -5.43 -0.64 8.40
N THR A 42 -4.20 -0.65 7.88
CA THR A 42 -3.01 -0.56 8.72
C THR A 42 -2.53 0.87 8.83
N ASN A 43 -2.06 1.23 10.01
CA ASN A 43 -1.43 2.50 10.27
C ASN A 43 -0.25 2.32 11.21
N THR A 44 0.66 3.28 11.21
CA THR A 44 1.76 3.29 12.17
C THR A 44 1.32 3.86 13.51
N VAL A 45 1.93 3.44 14.62
CA VAL A 45 1.70 4.01 15.97
C VAL A 45 1.74 5.54 15.93
N HIS A 46 2.82 6.11 15.38
CA HIS A 46 3.01 7.56 15.28
C HIS A 46 1.85 8.27 14.57
N ASN A 47 1.42 7.76 13.41
CA ASN A 47 0.32 8.37 12.65
C ASN A 47 -1.04 8.15 13.29
N HIS A 48 -1.27 6.99 13.93
CA HIS A 48 -2.51 6.72 14.64
C HIS A 48 -2.68 7.69 15.83
N GLU A 49 -1.63 7.89 16.62
CA GLU A 49 -1.66 8.87 17.72
C GLU A 49 -1.90 10.30 17.22
N ARG A 50 -1.23 10.71 16.13
CA ARG A 50 -1.43 12.05 15.57
C ARG A 50 -2.83 12.25 15.01
N GLN A 51 -3.42 11.21 14.41
CA GLN A 51 -4.79 11.26 13.92
C GLN A 51 -5.78 11.42 15.06
N ASN A 52 -5.68 10.60 16.11
CA ASN A 52 -6.57 10.65 17.27
C ASN A 52 -6.54 12.02 18.00
N ARG A 53 -5.45 12.79 17.89
CA ARG A 53 -5.38 14.16 18.41
C ARG A 53 -6.24 15.17 17.64
N HIS A 54 -6.54 14.91 16.37
CA HIS A 54 -7.23 15.86 15.47
C HIS A 54 -8.60 15.34 14.99
N GLY A 55 -8.95 14.10 15.30
CA GLY A 55 -10.26 13.50 15.01
C GLY A 55 -10.29 12.02 15.35
N ASP A 56 -11.47 11.48 15.63
CA ASP A 56 -11.66 10.07 15.97
C ASP A 56 -12.06 9.27 14.71
N ILE A 57 -11.06 8.79 13.98
CA ILE A 57 -11.26 7.98 12.78
C ILE A 57 -11.87 6.63 13.16
N GLU A 58 -11.52 6.06 14.31
CA GLU A 58 -12.10 4.79 14.74
C GLU A 58 -13.62 4.94 14.96
N ALA A 59 -14.06 6.03 15.58
CA ALA A 59 -15.48 6.34 15.69
C ALA A 59 -16.16 6.50 14.31
N GLN A 60 -15.50 7.13 13.34
CA GLN A 60 -16.04 7.28 11.98
C GLN A 60 -16.30 5.91 11.32
N PHE A 61 -15.42 4.93 11.54
CA PHE A 61 -15.53 3.61 10.93
C PHE A 61 -16.26 2.58 11.79
N SER A 62 -16.61 2.90 13.05
CA SER A 62 -17.35 2.02 13.97
C SER A 62 -18.70 1.51 13.41
N ARG A 63 -19.29 2.26 12.46
CA ARG A 63 -20.51 1.86 11.74
C ARG A 63 -20.32 0.72 10.74
N TYR A 64 -19.08 0.37 10.40
CA TYR A 64 -18.75 -0.67 9.43
C TYR A 64 -18.23 -1.92 10.16
N PRO A 65 -19.07 -2.96 10.38
CA PRO A 65 -18.67 -4.15 11.13
C PRO A 65 -17.56 -4.97 10.44
N GLY A 66 -17.37 -4.79 9.14
CA GLY A 66 -16.28 -5.41 8.38
C GLY A 66 -14.98 -4.62 8.37
N PHE A 67 -14.91 -3.45 9.03
CA PHE A 67 -13.71 -2.63 9.09
C PHE A 67 -12.90 -2.91 10.35
N GLN A 68 -11.59 -3.01 10.19
CA GLN A 68 -10.65 -3.16 11.30
C GLN A 68 -9.48 -2.21 11.12
N PHE A 69 -9.15 -1.48 12.18
CA PHE A 69 -7.91 -0.72 12.25
C PHE A 69 -6.81 -1.57 12.89
N LYS A 70 -5.61 -1.55 12.31
CA LYS A 70 -4.43 -2.22 12.85
C LYS A 70 -3.27 -1.25 12.96
N VAL A 71 -2.71 -1.17 14.16
CA VAL A 71 -1.60 -0.27 14.47
C VAL A 71 -0.31 -1.09 14.53
N ILE A 72 0.72 -0.63 13.81
CA ILE A 72 2.00 -1.32 13.65
C ILE A 72 3.14 -0.32 13.97
N PRO A 73 4.25 -0.72 14.61
CA PRO A 73 5.38 0.18 14.79
C PRO A 73 6.06 0.51 13.45
N ASP A 74 6.42 1.77 13.23
CA ASP A 74 7.18 2.22 12.05
C ASP A 74 8.68 1.97 12.16
N GLY A 75 9.13 1.47 13.32
CA GLY A 75 10.54 1.16 13.62
C GLY A 75 11.42 2.38 13.85
N LEU A 76 10.84 3.59 13.96
CA LEU A 76 11.58 4.82 14.24
C LEU A 76 11.38 5.27 15.69
N PRO A 77 12.43 5.79 16.37
CA PRO A 77 12.30 6.40 17.69
C PRO A 77 11.27 7.53 17.72
N GLU A 78 10.54 7.74 18.81
CA GLU A 78 9.46 8.74 18.86
C GLU A 78 9.95 10.18 18.62
N ASP A 79 11.18 10.50 19.05
CA ASP A 79 11.83 11.79 18.87
C ASP A 79 12.38 12.01 17.44
N ARG A 80 12.42 10.97 16.60
CA ARG A 80 12.92 11.08 15.22
C ARG A 80 11.92 11.81 14.32
N PRO A 81 12.26 12.95 13.71
CA PRO A 81 11.32 13.62 12.81
C PRO A 81 10.98 12.75 11.59
N ARG A 82 9.67 12.67 11.25
CA ARG A 82 9.17 11.97 10.06
C ARG A 82 9.32 12.84 8.79
N CYS A 83 10.49 13.43 8.61
CA CYS A 83 10.83 14.33 7.51
C CYS A 83 12.35 14.43 7.32
N GLY A 84 12.78 15.02 6.20
CA GLY A 84 14.21 15.21 5.87
C GLY A 84 14.78 14.07 5.02
N GLY A 85 16.01 14.26 4.54
CA GLY A 85 16.61 13.43 3.48
C GLY A 85 16.89 11.97 3.87
N THR A 86 17.12 11.68 5.15
CA THR A 86 17.43 10.34 5.66
C THR A 86 16.23 9.61 6.25
N TRP A 87 15.09 10.30 6.43
CA TRP A 87 13.93 9.72 7.10
C TRP A 87 13.31 8.56 6.32
N LEU A 88 13.10 8.71 5.00
CA LEU A 88 12.39 7.71 4.21
C LEU A 88 13.13 6.35 4.17
N PRO A 89 14.44 6.28 3.89
CA PRO A 89 15.17 5.01 3.94
C PRO A 89 15.08 4.31 5.30
N GLU A 90 15.23 5.05 6.39
CA GLU A 90 15.15 4.49 7.74
C GLU A 90 13.74 4.01 8.08
N GLN A 91 12.71 4.75 7.66
CA GLN A 91 11.32 4.34 7.84
C GLN A 91 11.01 3.05 7.08
N LEU A 92 11.50 2.92 5.84
CA LEU A 92 11.33 1.70 5.05
C LEU A 92 11.99 0.50 5.73
N GLN A 93 13.20 0.68 6.28
CA GLN A 93 13.91 -0.36 7.04
C GLN A 93 13.19 -0.73 8.35
N GLY A 94 12.70 0.29 9.07
CA GLY A 94 11.92 0.12 10.29
C GLY A 94 10.62 -0.64 10.04
N LEU A 95 9.85 -0.23 9.03
CA LEU A 95 8.64 -0.91 8.60
C LEU A 95 8.91 -2.33 8.14
N LYS A 96 9.97 -2.59 7.36
CA LYS A 96 10.32 -3.96 6.96
C LYS A 96 10.54 -4.85 8.20
N SER A 97 11.37 -4.41 9.15
CA SER A 97 11.68 -5.19 10.35
C SER A 97 10.46 -5.46 11.24
N ASN A 98 9.52 -4.50 11.32
CA ASN A 98 8.42 -4.55 12.28
C ASN A 98 7.10 -5.04 11.68
N ALA A 99 6.84 -4.79 10.40
CA ALA A 99 5.57 -5.08 9.75
C ALA A 99 5.60 -6.35 8.90
N GLU A 100 6.76 -6.78 8.40
CA GLU A 100 6.86 -8.02 7.61
C GLU A 100 6.35 -9.26 8.38
N PRO A 101 6.69 -9.46 9.68
CA PRO A 101 6.15 -10.57 10.45
C PRO A 101 4.61 -10.53 10.56
N PHE A 102 4.06 -9.32 10.74
CA PHE A 102 2.61 -9.12 10.78
C PHE A 102 1.97 -9.47 9.43
N LEU A 103 2.54 -9.01 8.31
CA LEU A 103 2.04 -9.33 6.98
C LEU A 103 2.01 -10.84 6.77
N ARG A 104 3.10 -11.54 7.10
CA ARG A 104 3.18 -13.00 6.98
C ARG A 104 2.15 -13.74 7.83
N ASP A 105 1.81 -13.20 9.01
CA ASP A 105 0.80 -13.80 9.89
C ASP A 105 -0.64 -13.63 9.36
N VAL A 106 -0.94 -12.52 8.69
CA VAL A 106 -2.29 -12.26 8.16
C VAL A 106 -2.52 -12.80 6.75
N MET A 107 -1.47 -13.16 6.02
CA MET A 107 -1.56 -13.77 4.68
C MET A 107 -1.95 -15.26 4.72
N PRO A 108 -2.57 -15.80 3.65
CA PRO A 108 -2.95 -17.21 3.56
C PRO A 108 -1.75 -18.15 3.77
N GLY A 109 -1.99 -19.30 4.42
CA GLY A 109 -0.95 -20.29 4.73
C GLY A 109 -0.29 -20.12 6.10
N SER A 110 -0.58 -19.04 6.83
CA SER A 110 -0.25 -18.90 8.26
C SER A 110 -1.08 -19.84 9.14
N PRO A 111 -0.51 -20.42 10.21
CA PRO A 111 -1.26 -21.23 11.19
C PRO A 111 -2.34 -20.44 11.94
N HIS A 112 -2.28 -19.10 11.94
CA HIS A 112 -3.31 -18.23 12.50
C HIS A 112 -4.27 -17.83 11.40
N THR A 113 -5.48 -18.41 11.42
CA THR A 113 -6.70 -18.05 10.68
C THR A 113 -6.57 -16.85 9.73
N SER A 114 -5.96 -17.05 8.56
CA SER A 114 -5.83 -16.00 7.56
C SER A 114 -7.15 -15.82 6.80
N GLN A 115 -7.53 -14.55 6.62
CA GLN A 115 -8.70 -14.14 5.86
C GLN A 115 -8.36 -13.26 4.66
N VAL A 116 -7.13 -12.72 4.55
CA VAL A 116 -6.78 -11.73 3.53
C VAL A 116 -6.79 -12.36 2.14
N THR A 117 -7.62 -11.77 1.27
CA THR A 117 -7.80 -12.21 -0.12
C THR A 117 -7.21 -11.22 -1.13
N CYS A 118 -6.89 -10.00 -0.71
CA CYS A 118 -6.31 -8.97 -1.56
C CYS A 118 -5.49 -7.98 -0.71
N LEU A 119 -4.34 -7.57 -1.24
CA LEU A 119 -3.50 -6.52 -0.67
C LEU A 119 -3.62 -5.25 -1.50
N ILE A 120 -3.95 -4.13 -0.88
CA ILE A 120 -3.73 -2.79 -1.43
C ILE A 120 -2.48 -2.24 -0.75
N ALA A 121 -1.40 -2.03 -1.51
CA ALA A 121 -0.12 -1.64 -0.94
C ALA A 121 0.58 -0.49 -1.69
N ASP A 122 1.42 0.24 -0.97
CA ASP A 122 2.24 1.28 -1.57
C ASP A 122 3.41 0.62 -2.30
N PRO A 123 3.67 0.97 -3.58
CA PRO A 123 4.71 0.32 -4.39
C PRO A 123 6.14 0.52 -3.88
N THR A 124 6.38 1.43 -2.93
CA THR A 124 7.69 1.57 -2.27
C THR A 124 7.91 0.61 -1.11
N LEU A 125 6.85 -0.04 -0.63
CA LEU A 125 6.93 -1.09 0.39
C LEU A 125 7.17 -2.44 -0.31
N CYS A 126 8.28 -2.59 -1.02
CA CYS A 126 8.57 -3.77 -1.85
C CYS A 126 8.43 -5.09 -1.08
N PHE A 127 8.84 -5.12 0.18
CA PHE A 127 8.72 -6.30 1.04
C PHE A 127 7.26 -6.77 1.19
N ALA A 128 6.29 -5.84 1.20
CA ALA A 128 4.87 -6.19 1.29
C ALA A 128 4.38 -6.84 -0.02
N LEU A 129 4.90 -6.39 -1.17
CA LEU A 129 4.60 -6.97 -2.47
C LEU A 129 5.20 -8.39 -2.57
N GLU A 130 6.43 -8.58 -2.09
CA GLU A 130 7.11 -9.87 -2.01
C GLU A 130 6.32 -10.86 -1.15
N VAL A 131 5.95 -10.47 0.08
CA VAL A 131 5.16 -11.32 0.99
C VAL A 131 3.81 -11.71 0.38
N ALA A 132 3.12 -10.78 -0.27
CA ALA A 132 1.85 -11.10 -0.93
C ALA A 132 2.02 -12.03 -2.13
N ASN A 133 3.09 -11.83 -2.92
CA ASN A 133 3.38 -12.69 -4.07
C ASN A 133 3.74 -14.12 -3.63
N GLU A 134 4.52 -14.27 -2.57
CA GLU A 134 4.82 -15.58 -1.95
C GLU A 134 3.56 -16.29 -1.45
N ALA A 135 2.59 -15.53 -0.92
CA ALA A 135 1.31 -16.03 -0.46
C ALA A 135 0.25 -16.17 -1.56
N GLU A 136 0.60 -15.92 -2.82
CA GLU A 136 -0.30 -15.90 -3.98
C GLU A 136 -1.52 -14.97 -3.82
N VAL A 137 -1.37 -13.90 -3.03
CA VAL A 137 -2.41 -12.89 -2.80
C VAL A 137 -2.33 -11.81 -3.89
N PRO A 138 -3.43 -11.50 -4.59
CA PRO A 138 -3.44 -10.44 -5.58
C PRO A 138 -3.18 -9.07 -4.94
N VAL A 139 -2.32 -8.28 -5.60
CA VAL A 139 -1.91 -6.96 -5.13
C VAL A 139 -2.43 -5.84 -6.04
N ILE A 140 -3.01 -4.81 -5.44
CA ILE A 140 -3.35 -3.54 -6.06
C ILE A 140 -2.37 -2.49 -5.52
N GLU A 141 -1.45 -2.05 -6.38
CA GLU A 141 -0.47 -1.04 -6.02
C GLU A 141 -1.16 0.35 -6.03
N PHE A 142 -1.23 1.00 -4.87
CA PHE A 142 -1.91 2.28 -4.69
C PHE A 142 -1.02 3.30 -3.98
N ARG A 143 -0.97 4.51 -4.54
CA ARG A 143 -0.33 5.67 -3.91
C ARG A 143 -1.14 6.92 -4.25
N ALA A 144 -1.48 7.70 -3.22
CA ALA A 144 -2.28 8.92 -3.38
C ALA A 144 -1.46 10.14 -3.83
N VAL A 145 -0.61 9.96 -4.85
CA VAL A 145 0.16 11.07 -5.43
C VAL A 145 -0.66 11.87 -6.43
N GLY A 146 -0.41 13.18 -6.51
CA GLY A 146 -1.00 14.01 -7.55
C GLY A 146 -0.64 13.52 -8.95
N ALA A 147 -1.56 13.66 -9.92
CA ALA A 147 -1.35 13.19 -11.30
C ALA A 147 -0.09 13.78 -11.96
N CYS A 148 0.30 15.00 -11.59
CA CYS A 148 1.53 15.64 -12.05
C CYS A 148 2.80 14.94 -11.54
N PHE A 149 2.79 14.43 -10.31
CA PHE A 149 3.90 13.66 -9.74
C PHE A 149 4.01 12.29 -10.39
N LEU A 150 2.86 11.69 -10.71
CA LEU A 150 2.80 10.43 -11.42
C LEU A 150 3.46 10.48 -12.80
N TRP A 151 3.27 11.59 -13.51
CA TRP A 151 3.85 11.81 -14.83
C TRP A 151 5.39 11.77 -14.81
N ILE A 152 6.02 12.23 -13.73
CA ILE A 152 7.47 12.20 -13.56
C ILE A 152 7.96 10.76 -13.57
N TYR A 153 7.28 9.82 -12.90
CA TYR A 153 7.66 8.41 -12.93
C TYR A 153 7.64 7.80 -14.34
N PHE A 154 6.69 8.20 -15.18
CA PHE A 154 6.64 7.75 -16.59
C PHE A 154 7.72 8.40 -17.46
N CYS A 155 8.10 9.63 -17.12
CA CYS A 155 9.13 10.36 -17.86
C CYS A 155 10.55 10.01 -17.39
N LEU A 156 10.71 9.54 -16.16
CA LEU A 156 12.01 9.31 -15.54
C LEU A 156 12.90 8.39 -16.39
N PRO A 157 12.46 7.21 -16.87
CA PRO A 157 13.31 6.37 -17.72
C PRO A 157 13.76 7.08 -19.00
N LYS A 158 12.88 7.87 -19.62
CA LYS A 158 13.20 8.63 -20.84
C LYS A 158 14.19 9.75 -20.57
N LEU A 159 14.09 10.40 -19.41
CA LEU A 159 15.01 11.44 -18.96
C LEU A 159 16.39 10.85 -18.63
N ILE A 160 16.46 9.64 -18.07
CA ILE A 160 17.72 8.89 -17.86
C ILE A 160 18.36 8.57 -19.21
N GLU A 161 17.60 7.97 -20.12
CA GLU A 161 18.07 7.60 -21.47
C GLU A 161 18.55 8.83 -22.25
N ALA A 162 17.92 9.99 -22.06
CA ALA A 162 18.32 11.25 -22.67
C ALA A 162 19.52 11.93 -21.99
N GLY A 163 20.00 11.43 -20.85
CA GLY A 163 21.10 12.04 -20.09
C GLY A 163 20.74 13.37 -19.41
N GLU A 164 19.45 13.72 -19.36
CA GLU A 164 18.94 15.00 -18.83
C GLU A 164 18.94 15.04 -17.29
N ILE A 165 19.11 13.88 -16.65
CA ILE A 165 19.21 13.76 -15.20
C ILE A 165 20.52 13.04 -14.82
N PRO A 166 21.41 13.70 -14.06
CA PRO A 166 22.71 13.13 -13.72
C PRO A 166 22.53 12.09 -12.62
N PHE A 167 22.38 10.82 -12.99
CA PHE A 167 22.66 9.73 -12.06
C PHE A 167 24.18 9.59 -11.97
N LYS A 168 24.76 9.91 -10.80
CA LYS A 168 26.14 9.48 -10.54
C LYS A 168 26.13 7.97 -10.42
N ASP A 169 26.90 7.28 -11.25
CA ASP A 169 27.14 5.82 -11.22
C ASP A 169 27.66 5.26 -9.87
N ASN A 170 27.77 6.09 -8.83
CA ASN A 170 28.33 5.77 -7.52
C ASN A 170 27.28 5.67 -6.39
N SER A 171 25.99 5.56 -6.71
CA SER A 171 24.99 5.27 -5.68
C SER A 171 24.93 3.77 -5.43
N ASP A 172 25.23 3.36 -4.20
CA ASP A 172 25.23 1.98 -3.71
C ASP A 172 24.20 1.07 -4.41
N PRO A 173 24.62 -0.07 -4.99
CA PRO A 173 23.70 -1.05 -5.56
C PRO A 173 22.75 -1.67 -4.51
N GLU A 174 22.99 -1.44 -3.22
CA GLU A 174 22.15 -1.86 -2.09
C GLU A 174 21.10 -0.81 -1.67
N SER A 175 21.04 0.36 -2.32
CA SER A 175 19.91 1.27 -2.18
C SER A 175 18.62 0.57 -2.63
N PRO A 176 17.58 0.43 -1.78
CA PRO A 176 16.34 -0.26 -2.12
C PRO A 176 15.63 0.29 -3.37
N CYS A 177 15.96 1.54 -3.74
CA CYS A 177 15.38 2.27 -4.87
C CYS A 177 16.19 2.18 -6.17
N ASN A 178 17.44 1.68 -6.13
CA ASN A 178 18.32 1.54 -7.30
C ASN A 178 18.39 0.11 -7.83
N HIS A 179 17.74 -0.85 -7.18
CA HIS A 179 17.68 -2.20 -7.70
C HIS A 179 16.98 -2.16 -9.07
N PRO A 180 17.51 -2.81 -10.12
CA PRO A 180 16.85 -2.89 -11.43
C PRO A 180 15.41 -3.41 -11.34
N ALA A 181 15.05 -4.08 -10.24
CA ALA A 181 13.67 -4.43 -9.90
C ALA A 181 12.74 -3.23 -9.68
N TYR A 182 13.20 -2.06 -9.19
CA TYR A 182 12.37 -0.85 -9.03
C TYR A 182 12.00 -0.22 -10.37
N MET A 183 12.95 -0.18 -11.32
CA MET A 183 12.69 0.26 -12.70
C MET A 183 11.81 -0.74 -13.47
N ILE A 184 11.98 -2.05 -13.22
CA ILE A 184 11.10 -3.10 -13.76
C ILE A 184 9.71 -3.02 -13.11
N HIS A 185 9.62 -2.75 -11.80
CA HIS A 185 8.36 -2.51 -11.09
C HIS A 185 7.65 -1.28 -11.65
N LEU A 186 8.34 -0.17 -11.95
CA LEU A 186 7.73 1.00 -12.59
C LEU A 186 7.15 0.67 -13.99
N ARG A 187 7.85 -0.17 -14.78
CA ARG A 187 7.34 -0.65 -16.08
C ARG A 187 6.14 -1.59 -15.91
N ILE A 188 6.16 -2.50 -14.94
CA ILE A 188 5.05 -3.42 -14.62
C ILE A 188 3.86 -2.67 -14.03
N TRP A 189 4.12 -1.67 -13.18
CA TRP A 189 3.15 -0.78 -12.55
C TRP A 189 2.36 0.01 -13.60
N THR A 190 3.03 0.49 -14.65
CA THR A 190 2.37 1.15 -15.79
C THR A 190 1.33 0.25 -16.48
N VAL A 191 1.66 -1.04 -16.65
CA VAL A 191 0.78 -2.02 -17.31
C VAL A 191 -0.33 -2.49 -16.38
N ARG A 192 -0.01 -2.80 -15.12
CA ARG A 192 -0.97 -3.30 -14.12
C ARG A 192 -1.92 -2.22 -13.62
N PHE A 193 -1.47 -0.98 -13.42
CA PHE A 193 -2.33 0.14 -13.06
C PHE A 193 -3.31 0.47 -14.20
N SER A 194 -2.86 0.48 -15.46
CA SER A 194 -3.75 0.68 -16.60
C SER A 194 -4.81 -0.42 -16.71
N LEU A 195 -4.44 -1.68 -16.46
CA LEU A 195 -5.36 -2.81 -16.51
C LEU A 195 -6.35 -2.82 -15.34
N ALA A 196 -5.88 -2.56 -14.11
CA ALA A 196 -6.74 -2.46 -12.93
C ALA A 196 -7.69 -1.25 -13.02
N PHE A 197 -7.21 -0.10 -13.50
CA PHE A 197 -8.06 1.07 -13.72
C PHE A 197 -9.09 0.82 -14.83
N ARG A 198 -8.75 0.07 -15.89
CA ARG A 198 -9.71 -0.38 -16.91
C ARG A 198 -10.74 -1.36 -16.35
N LEU A 199 -10.35 -2.32 -15.52
CA LEU A 199 -11.26 -3.29 -14.91
C LEU A 199 -12.21 -2.62 -13.90
N ILE A 200 -11.72 -1.64 -13.14
CA ILE A 200 -12.56 -0.83 -12.24
C ILE A 200 -13.54 0.02 -13.05
N ILE A 201 -13.11 0.70 -14.11
CA ILE A 201 -14.01 1.50 -14.96
C ILE A 201 -15.04 0.63 -15.71
N GLN A 202 -14.62 -0.54 -16.22
CA GLN A 202 -15.51 -1.47 -16.94
C GLN A 202 -16.48 -2.22 -16.03
N GLY A 203 -16.13 -2.45 -14.76
CA GLY A 203 -17.06 -2.95 -13.75
C GLY A 203 -18.14 -1.94 -13.32
N PHE A 204 -17.93 -0.65 -13.63
CA PHE A 204 -18.83 0.46 -13.31
C PHE A 204 -19.64 0.99 -14.49
N THR A 205 -19.51 0.42 -15.70
CA THR A 205 -20.47 0.74 -16.78
C THR A 205 -21.77 0.00 -16.51
N PRO A 206 -22.90 0.69 -16.24
CA PRO A 206 -24.19 0.01 -16.21
C PRO A 206 -24.44 -0.54 -17.62
N SER A 207 -24.79 -1.82 -17.68
CA SER A 207 -25.36 -2.47 -18.85
C SER A 207 -26.44 -1.55 -19.43
N ALA A 208 -26.14 -0.88 -20.54
CA ALA A 208 -27.13 -0.15 -21.31
C ALA A 208 -28.13 -1.17 -21.87
N HIS A 209 -29.33 -1.16 -21.31
CA HIS A 209 -30.52 -1.72 -21.95
C HIS A 209 -30.97 -0.81 -23.10
#